data_AF-A0A7Y3NMR6-F1
#
_entry.id   AF-A0A7Y3NMR6-F1
#
_cell.length_a   1.000
_cell.length_b   1.000
_cell.length_c   1.000
_cell.angle_alpha   90.00
_cell.angle_beta   90.00
_cell.angle_gamma   90.00
#
_symmetry.space_group_name_H-M   'P 1'
#
loop_
_entity.id
_entity.type
_entity.pdbx_description
1 polymer ?
#
loop_
_entity_poly.entity_id
_entity_poly.type
_entity_poly.pdbx_seq_one_letter_code
_entity_poly.pdbx_strand_id
1 'polypeptide(L)'
;MRRLVARLVVMLEARARAKAQLGAQTTSLEFDGNNPIKSARTPEQALVQLLNPAERAFMPAERAIEDAFLDLQAHQVATLKAMQGALRATLDRFSPTAILRRAEFGGVAQGSDEAFMDVFAREFKRAYEEQAKRPKR
;
A
#
# COMPACT_ATOMS: atom_id res chain seq x y z
N MET A 1 -1.92 4.10 29.05
CA MET A 1 -1.43 2.86 28.41
C MET A 1 -2.53 2.06 27.71
N ARG A 2 -3.59 1.58 28.40
CA ARG A 2 -4.68 0.78 27.79
C ARG A 2 -5.23 1.28 26.46
N ARG A 3 -5.62 2.57 26.39
CA ARG A 3 -6.16 3.17 25.17
C ARG A 3 -5.15 3.21 24.01
N LEU A 4 -3.85 3.34 24.29
CA LEU A 4 -2.81 3.38 23.25
C LEU A 4 -2.64 1.99 22.61
N VAL A 5 -2.51 0.95 23.43
CA VAL A 5 -2.42 -0.45 22.95
C VAL A 5 -3.67 -0.83 22.16
N ALA A 6 -4.86 -0.47 22.66
CA ALA A 6 -6.10 -0.73 21.94
C ALA A 6 -6.15 -0.08 20.55
N ARG A 7 -5.68 1.17 20.42
CA ARG A 7 -5.61 1.84 19.13
C ARG A 7 -4.58 1.20 18.20
N LEU A 8 -3.45 0.75 18.74
CA LEU A 8 -2.40 0.08 17.97
C LEU A 8 -2.87 -1.26 17.40
N VAL A 9 -3.60 -2.08 18.19
CA VAL A 9 -4.25 -3.31 17.71
C VAL A 9 -5.20 -3.00 16.55
N VAL A 10 -6.07 -2.00 16.71
CA VAL A 10 -7.01 -1.60 15.64
C VAL A 10 -6.28 -1.15 14.37
N MET A 11 -5.16 -0.43 14.49
CA MET A 11 -4.35 -0.02 13.33
C MET A 11 -3.70 -1.22 12.62
N LEU A 12 -3.20 -2.20 13.38
CA LEU A 12 -2.63 -3.43 12.81
C LEU A 12 -3.69 -4.28 12.11
N GLU A 13 -4.90 -4.36 12.66
CA GLU A 13 -6.04 -5.01 11.99
C GLU A 13 -6.40 -4.29 10.69
N ALA A 14 -6.47 -2.95 10.70
CA ALA A 14 -6.75 -2.17 9.50
C ALA A 14 -5.70 -2.41 8.41
N ARG A 15 -4.41 -2.46 8.79
CA ARG A 15 -3.32 -2.84 7.89
C ARG A 15 -3.50 -4.25 7.32
N ALA A 16 -3.82 -5.24 8.16
CA ALA A 16 -4.03 -6.62 7.71
C ALA A 16 -5.19 -6.71 6.69
N ARG A 17 -6.30 -6.01 6.95
CA ARG A 17 -7.43 -5.91 6.01
C ARG A 17 -7.04 -5.24 4.70
N ALA A 18 -6.31 -4.13 4.75
CA ALA A 18 -5.82 -3.44 3.55
C ALA A 18 -4.91 -4.35 2.70
N LYS A 19 -4.01 -5.09 3.36
CA LYS A 19 -3.13 -6.05 2.68
C LYS A 19 -3.92 -7.18 1.99
N ALA A 20 -4.93 -7.72 2.66
CA ALA A 20 -5.81 -8.73 2.09
C ALA A 20 -6.60 -8.23 0.87
N GLN A 21 -7.11 -6.99 0.93
CA GLN A 21 -7.83 -6.35 -0.19
C GLN A 21 -6.96 -6.18 -1.44
N LEU A 22 -5.64 -5.98 -1.27
CA LEU A 22 -4.69 -5.83 -2.38
C LEU A 22 -4.20 -7.16 -2.95
N GLY A 23 -4.65 -8.30 -2.43
CA GLY A 23 -4.13 -9.62 -2.82
C GLY A 23 -2.64 -9.81 -2.48
N ALA A 24 -2.06 -8.91 -1.67
CA ALA A 24 -0.68 -9.00 -1.25
C ALA A 24 -0.57 -10.12 -0.20
N GLN A 25 -0.02 -11.26 -0.58
CA GLN A 25 0.06 -12.43 0.30
C GLN A 25 0.70 -12.10 1.66
N THR A 26 0.22 -12.75 2.70
CA THR A 26 0.83 -12.78 4.02
C THR A 26 2.17 -13.51 3.96
N THR A 27 3.26 -12.77 3.77
CA THR A 27 4.60 -13.26 4.14
C THR A 27 4.63 -13.31 5.67
N SER A 28 4.60 -14.52 6.23
CA SER A 28 4.93 -14.73 7.64
C SER A 28 6.43 -14.48 7.78
N LEU A 29 6.80 -13.33 8.35
CA LEU A 29 8.16 -13.08 8.81
C LEU A 29 8.16 -13.35 10.31
N GLU A 30 8.69 -14.51 10.69
CA GLU A 30 9.02 -14.77 12.08
C GLU A 30 10.37 -14.11 12.38
N PHE A 31 10.33 -13.06 13.20
CA PHE A 31 11.51 -12.58 13.90
C PHE A 31 11.38 -12.94 15.37
N ASP A 32 12.43 -13.56 15.91
CA ASP A 32 12.76 -13.79 17.33
C ASP A 32 11.68 -13.41 18.37
N GLY A 33 10.70 -14.30 18.53
CA GLY A 33 9.59 -14.21 19.50
C GLY A 33 8.30 -13.58 18.97
N ASN A 34 7.13 -14.06 19.40
CA ASN A 34 5.85 -13.53 18.92
C ASN A 34 5.60 -12.12 19.45
N ASN A 35 5.12 -11.21 18.60
CA ASN A 35 4.67 -9.89 19.05
C ASN A 35 3.25 -9.98 19.64
N PRO A 36 3.07 -9.76 20.96
CA PRO A 36 1.77 -9.90 21.62
C PRO A 36 0.67 -8.99 21.02
N ILE A 37 1.04 -7.82 20.48
CA ILE A 37 0.09 -6.87 19.89
C ILE A 37 -0.40 -7.34 18.52
N LYS A 38 0.48 -7.98 17.73
CA LYS A 38 0.15 -8.53 16.41
C LYS A 38 -0.65 -9.83 16.50
N SER A 39 -0.46 -10.61 17.58
CA SER A 39 -1.13 -11.90 17.79
C SER A 39 -2.42 -11.83 18.62
N ALA A 40 -2.66 -10.73 19.33
CA ALA A 40 -3.82 -10.60 20.20
C ALA A 40 -5.14 -10.57 19.39
N ARG A 41 -6.16 -11.25 19.92
CA ARG A 41 -7.53 -11.20 19.38
C ARG A 41 -8.31 -10.00 19.91
N THR A 42 -7.89 -9.44 21.04
CA THR A 42 -8.51 -8.26 21.65
C THR A 42 -7.46 -7.34 22.27
N PRO A 43 -7.75 -6.02 22.40
CA PRO A 43 -6.91 -5.10 23.15
C PRO A 43 -6.61 -5.53 24.59
N GLU A 44 -7.58 -6.15 25.26
CA GLU A 44 -7.46 -6.64 26.63
C GLU A 44 -6.42 -7.76 26.70
N GLN A 45 -6.44 -8.70 25.75
CA GLN A 45 -5.46 -9.78 25.66
C GLN A 45 -4.04 -9.22 25.43
N ALA A 46 -3.90 -8.26 24.52
CA ALA A 46 -2.60 -7.61 24.28
C ALA A 46 -2.06 -6.94 25.56
N LEU A 47 -2.92 -6.27 26.33
CA LEU A 47 -2.52 -5.61 27.58
C LEU A 47 -2.08 -6.60 28.65
N VAL A 48 -2.79 -7.71 28.82
CA VAL A 48 -2.39 -8.76 29.77
C VAL A 48 -1.00 -9.30 29.42
N GLN A 49 -0.74 -9.54 28.14
CA GLN A 49 0.55 -10.06 27.67
C GLN A 49 1.69 -9.03 27.77
N LEU A 50 1.41 -7.73 27.61
CA LEU A 50 2.41 -6.67 27.71
C LEU A 50 2.76 -6.31 29.16
N LEU A 51 1.82 -6.45 30.10
CA LEU A 51 1.99 -6.02 31.50
C LEU A 51 2.53 -7.12 32.40
N ASN A 52 2.35 -8.38 32.02
CA ASN A 52 2.95 -9.52 32.71
C ASN A 52 4.39 -9.72 32.22
N PRO A 53 5.26 -10.35 33.04
CA PRO A 53 6.57 -10.79 32.58
C PRO A 53 6.42 -11.59 31.28
N ALA A 54 7.25 -11.26 30.29
CA ALA A 54 7.19 -11.92 28.99
C ALA A 54 7.37 -13.44 29.16
N GLU A 55 6.34 -14.20 28.79
CA GLU A 55 6.48 -15.65 28.66
C GLU A 55 7.49 -15.94 27.55
N ARG A 56 8.18 -17.09 27.63
CA ARG A 56 9.27 -17.46 26.71
C ARG A 56 8.90 -17.40 25.21
N ALA A 57 7.60 -17.37 24.88
CA ALA A 57 7.06 -17.29 23.53
C ALA A 57 6.82 -15.86 23.00
N PHE A 58 6.78 -14.84 23.87
CA PHE A 58 6.46 -13.46 23.50
C PHE A 58 7.64 -12.52 23.75
N MET A 59 7.80 -11.52 22.87
CA MET A 59 8.82 -10.49 23.06
C MET A 59 8.42 -9.49 24.16
N PRO A 60 9.39 -8.79 24.79
CA PRO A 60 9.12 -7.75 25.78
C PRO A 60 8.29 -6.58 25.24
N ALA A 61 7.58 -5.89 26.12
CA ALA A 61 6.61 -4.85 25.74
C ALA A 61 7.20 -3.70 24.90
N GLU A 62 8.39 -3.21 25.25
CA GLU A 62 9.06 -2.13 24.50
C GLU A 62 9.35 -2.57 23.06
N ARG A 63 9.95 -3.75 22.89
CA ARG A 63 10.21 -4.35 21.57
C ARG A 63 8.92 -4.59 20.78
N ALA A 64 7.87 -5.07 21.45
CA ALA A 64 6.57 -5.33 20.82
C ALA A 64 5.94 -4.04 20.26
N ILE A 65 6.04 -2.93 21.00
CA ILE A 65 5.51 -1.64 20.58
C ILE A 65 6.32 -1.11 19.39
N GLU A 66 7.65 -1.11 19.48
CA GLU A 66 8.53 -0.66 18.41
C GLU A 66 8.32 -1.45 17.12
N ASP A 67 8.31 -2.78 17.21
CA ASP A 67 8.06 -3.70 16.09
C ASP A 67 6.67 -3.46 15.44
N ALA A 68 5.64 -3.16 16.23
CA ALA A 68 4.33 -2.80 15.70
C ALA A 68 4.33 -1.47 14.93
N PHE A 69 5.05 -0.45 15.43
CA PHE A 69 5.18 0.84 14.76
C PHE A 69 5.99 0.75 13.46
N LEU A 70 7.11 0.03 13.48
CA LEU A 70 7.93 -0.21 12.29
C LEU A 70 7.12 -0.91 11.20
N ASP A 71 6.31 -1.90 11.56
CA ASP A 71 5.43 -2.61 10.62
C ASP A 71 4.37 -1.71 9.96
N LEU A 72 3.79 -0.80 10.74
CA LEU A 72 2.80 0.16 10.25
C LEU A 72 3.46 1.17 9.29
N GLN A 73 4.62 1.71 9.68
CA GLN A 73 5.36 2.66 8.85
C GLN A 73 5.83 2.03 7.55
N ALA A 74 6.44 0.84 7.62
CA ALA A 74 6.91 0.11 6.44
C ALA A 74 5.75 -0.17 5.46
N HIS A 75 4.58 -0.56 5.97
CA HIS A 75 3.40 -0.76 5.15
C HIS A 75 2.91 0.53 4.49
N GLN A 76 2.87 1.65 5.22
CA GLN A 76 2.43 2.92 4.65
C GLN A 76 3.34 3.35 3.49
N VAL A 77 4.65 3.25 3.66
CA VAL A 77 5.62 3.56 2.60
C VAL A 77 5.47 2.60 1.41
N ALA A 78 5.33 1.30 1.67
CA ALA A 78 5.14 0.29 0.64
C ALA A 78 3.86 0.54 -0.17
N THR A 79 2.74 0.86 0.49
CA THR A 79 1.47 1.17 -0.15
C THR A 79 1.58 2.39 -1.07
N LEU A 80 2.22 3.47 -0.62
CA LEU A 80 2.44 4.66 -1.45
C LEU A 80 3.30 4.36 -2.67
N LYS A 81 4.40 3.61 -2.49
CA LYS A 81 5.26 3.18 -3.62
C LYS A 81 4.50 2.26 -4.59
N ALA A 82 3.68 1.35 -4.09
CA ALA A 82 2.86 0.47 -4.92
C ALA A 82 1.83 1.26 -5.74
N MET A 83 1.17 2.26 -5.14
CA MET A 83 0.24 3.14 -5.85
C MET A 83 0.94 3.95 -6.95
N GLN A 84 2.13 4.51 -6.65
CA GLN A 84 2.95 5.22 -7.65
C GLN A 84 3.33 4.30 -8.82
N GLY A 85 3.79 3.09 -8.51
CA GLY A 85 4.13 2.08 -9.51
C GLY A 85 2.93 1.65 -10.37
N ALA A 86 1.78 1.39 -9.75
CA ALA A 86 0.54 1.02 -10.45
C ALA A 86 0.04 2.14 -11.37
N LEU A 87 0.09 3.39 -10.91
CA LEU A 87 -0.25 4.55 -11.74
C LEU A 87 0.71 4.67 -12.93
N ARG A 88 2.03 4.56 -12.68
CA ARG A 88 3.02 4.63 -13.76
C ARG A 88 2.81 3.54 -14.80
N ALA A 89 2.63 2.29 -14.36
CA ALA A 89 2.36 1.16 -15.25
C ALA A 89 1.06 1.34 -16.04
N THR A 90 0.04 1.92 -15.43
CA THR A 90 -1.23 2.25 -16.11
C THR A 90 -1.00 3.29 -17.20
N LEU A 91 -0.33 4.41 -16.88
CA LEU A 91 0.00 5.45 -17.87
C LEU A 91 0.87 4.93 -19.01
N ASP A 92 1.87 4.10 -18.71
CA ASP A 92 2.74 3.49 -19.73
C ASP A 92 1.94 2.53 -20.62
N ARG A 93 1.06 1.70 -20.03
CA ARG A 93 0.19 0.77 -20.77
C ARG A 93 -0.79 1.49 -21.69
N PHE A 94 -1.34 2.62 -21.26
CA PHE A 94 -2.28 3.44 -22.03
C PHE A 94 -1.60 4.58 -22.79
N SER A 95 -0.26 4.57 -22.88
CA SER A 95 0.45 5.56 -23.67
C SER A 95 0.08 5.45 -25.15
N PRO A 96 0.12 6.57 -25.89
CA PRO A 96 -0.28 6.60 -27.30
C PRO A 96 0.49 5.58 -28.15
N THR A 97 1.81 5.53 -27.93
CA THR A 97 2.72 4.56 -28.59
C THR A 97 2.40 3.11 -28.24
N ALA A 98 2.06 2.80 -26.98
CA ALA A 98 1.69 1.45 -26.56
C ALA A 98 0.33 1.02 -27.12
N ILE A 99 -0.60 1.96 -27.35
CA ILE A 99 -1.90 1.68 -27.98
C ILE A 99 -1.71 1.40 -29.46
N LEU A 100 -1.00 2.26 -30.19
CA LEU A 100 -0.72 2.08 -31.62
C LEU A 100 -0.02 0.74 -31.90
N ARG A 101 1.01 0.39 -31.12
CA ARG A 101 1.71 -0.90 -31.25
C ARG A 101 0.78 -2.10 -31.11
N ARG A 102 -0.26 -2.00 -30.27
CA ARG A 102 -1.26 -3.07 -30.11
C ARG A 102 -2.30 -3.07 -31.23
N ALA A 103 -2.65 -1.90 -31.77
CA ALA A 103 -3.59 -1.74 -32.89
C ALA A 103 -3.01 -2.24 -34.22
N GLU A 104 -1.73 -1.99 -34.48
CA GLU A 104 -1.01 -2.52 -35.66
C GLU A 104 -1.02 -4.05 -35.73
N PHE A 105 -1.06 -4.74 -34.57
CA PHE A 105 -1.20 -6.19 -34.47
C PHE A 105 -2.63 -6.71 -34.78
N GLY A 106 -3.63 -5.83 -34.90
CA GLY A 106 -5.04 -6.16 -35.12
C GLY A 106 -5.57 -5.92 -36.54
N GLY A 107 -4.73 -5.43 -37.46
CA GLY A 107 -5.06 -5.34 -38.90
C GLY A 107 -6.07 -4.27 -39.34
N VAL A 108 -6.51 -3.35 -38.46
CA VAL A 108 -7.46 -2.28 -38.82
C VAL A 108 -7.00 -0.95 -38.23
N ALA A 109 -6.19 -0.19 -38.96
CA ALA A 109 -5.88 1.19 -38.58
C ALA A 109 -5.14 1.93 -39.73
N GLN A 110 -5.83 2.82 -40.42
CA GLN A 110 -5.11 3.86 -41.20
C GLN A 110 -5.79 5.24 -41.17
N GLY A 111 -6.93 5.40 -40.48
CA GLY A 111 -7.64 6.69 -40.39
C GLY A 111 -8.19 7.08 -39.01
N SER A 112 -8.28 6.14 -38.07
CA SER A 112 -8.74 6.38 -36.69
C SER A 112 -7.63 6.83 -35.73
N ASP A 113 -6.38 6.67 -36.16
CA ASP A 113 -5.21 6.79 -35.29
C ASP A 113 -4.85 8.25 -35.00
N GLU A 114 -4.85 9.10 -36.01
CA GLU A 114 -4.50 10.52 -35.84
C GLU A 114 -5.47 11.25 -34.91
N ALA A 115 -6.76 10.96 -35.03
CA ALA A 115 -7.80 11.54 -34.19
C ALA A 115 -7.72 11.05 -32.73
N PHE A 116 -7.45 9.76 -32.50
CA PHE A 116 -7.26 9.23 -31.14
C PHE A 116 -6.05 9.86 -30.45
N MET A 117 -4.94 9.95 -31.18
CA MET A 117 -3.68 10.49 -30.66
C MET A 117 -3.81 11.98 -30.33
N ASP A 118 -4.51 12.75 -31.15
CA ASP A 118 -4.80 14.17 -30.93
C ASP A 118 -5.67 14.40 -29.67
N VAL A 119 -6.74 13.61 -29.48
CA VAL A 119 -7.59 13.68 -28.29
C VAL A 119 -6.81 13.28 -27.02
N PHE A 120 -6.05 12.18 -27.08
CA PHE A 120 -5.25 11.75 -25.94
C PHE A 120 -4.21 12.82 -25.55
N ALA A 121 -3.47 13.35 -26.52
CA ALA A 121 -2.43 14.33 -26.26
C ALA A 121 -3.00 15.61 -25.60
N ARG A 122 -4.18 16.06 -26.05
CA ARG A 122 -4.88 17.21 -25.44
C ARG A 122 -5.27 16.94 -23.99
N GLU A 123 -5.95 15.82 -23.72
CA GLU A 123 -6.43 15.51 -22.37
C GLU A 123 -5.27 15.23 -21.40
N PHE A 124 -4.21 14.55 -21.87
CA PHE A 124 -3.01 14.32 -21.09
C PHE A 124 -2.29 15.63 -20.73
N LYS A 125 -2.12 16.53 -21.70
CA LYS A 125 -1.52 17.85 -21.46
C LYS A 125 -2.33 18.66 -20.45
N ARG A 126 -3.66 18.65 -20.56
CA ARG A 126 -4.56 19.33 -19.62
C ARG A 126 -4.39 18.81 -18.19
N ALA A 127 -4.44 17.49 -18.00
CA ALA A 127 -4.28 16.86 -16.69
C ALA A 127 -2.89 17.14 -16.08
N TYR A 128 -1.84 17.13 -16.90
CA TYR A 128 -0.48 17.46 -16.47
C TYR A 128 -0.36 18.91 -15.99
N GLU A 129 -0.91 19.87 -16.73
CA GLU A 129 -0.85 21.30 -16.37
C GLU A 129 -1.66 21.62 -15.11
N GLU A 130 -2.81 20.96 -14.89
CA GLU A 130 -3.60 21.11 -13.66
C GLU A 130 -2.83 20.63 -12.42
N GLN A 131 -2.06 19.55 -12.54
CA GLN A 131 -1.20 19.08 -11.44
C GLN A 131 0.04 19.96 -11.23
N ALA A 132 0.66 20.45 -12.30
CA ALA A 132 1.84 21.32 -12.23
C ALA A 132 1.54 22.70 -11.60
N LYS A 133 0.28 23.15 -11.64
CA LYS A 133 -0.19 24.41 -11.04
C LYS A 133 -0.57 24.31 -9.56
N ARG A 134 -0.57 23.12 -8.96
CA ARG A 134 -0.80 23.00 -7.51
C ARG A 134 0.42 23.52 -6.74
N PRO A 135 0.26 24.50 -5.82
CA PRO A 135 1.39 24.99 -5.04
C PRO A 135 1.97 23.84 -4.21
N LYS A 136 3.31 23.71 -4.23
CA LYS A 136 4.03 22.84 -3.32
C LYS A 136 3.74 23.33 -1.90
N ARG A 137 2.98 22.54 -1.14
CA ARG A 137 2.82 22.73 0.30
C ARG A 137 4.00 22.12 1.03
#